data_AF-A0A661TEJ8-F1
#
_entry.id   AF-A0A661TEJ8-F1
#
_cell.length_a   1.000
_cell.length_b   1.000
_cell.length_c   1.000
_cell.angle_alpha   90.00
_cell.angle_beta   90.00
_cell.angle_gamma   90.00
#
_symmetry.space_group_name_H-M   'P 1'
#
loop_
_entity.id
_entity.type
_entity.pdbx_description
1 polymer ?
#
loop_
_entity_poly.entity_id
_entity_poly.type
_entity_poly.pdbx_seq_one_letter_code
_entity_poly.pdbx_strand_id
1 'polypeptide(L)'
;MEDNDIRVVSMPSGANKRVKIPRIKFRLSGKMVLIIGALAIIVLTYNSFLKYVEPNEYGIKQVSIGVHRGIQEKIYGTGLHFIIPMMQKMHYLPKDIQVLELTNYAQTASDYARREKAAHIQTSDGFFVDVDVSILYHIADPYKVFTKIGPGNLFEDNGIIPKTEPSLKETLGELTTEEFYNSPLRAAKAKAAREKLNDELKDKGIVVDHVLVRYFKYSDEIQKNIEEKKLKDQLVFKNQAEARAAVEEAKLKKVEQEGIVNVSVEMEKGKAYVTRKNAEKDLYYRKKIAEADLLVKLADAEKVRLKNEALKGKGAERMVGLKMAEVYKGMDIIILPSDGPSGVNPLDLDNALNLFDVRKGGAK
;
A
#
# COMPACT_ATOMS: atom_id res chain seq x y z
N MET A 1 -22.71 64.79 -60.48
CA MET A 1 -22.11 63.82 -61.42
C MET A 1 -22.35 62.47 -60.80
N GLU A 2 -23.51 61.92 -61.11
CA GLU A 2 -23.66 60.91 -62.18
C GLU A 2 -23.12 59.57 -61.67
N ASP A 3 -23.98 58.74 -61.12
CA ASP A 3 -24.78 57.75 -61.88
C ASP A 3 -23.92 56.52 -62.22
N ASN A 4 -24.17 55.41 -61.52
CA ASN A 4 -24.24 54.07 -62.12
C ASN A 4 -24.54 52.99 -61.05
N ASP A 5 -25.80 52.59 -61.05
CA ASP A 5 -26.25 51.20 -61.21
C ASP A 5 -25.73 50.13 -60.25
N ILE A 6 -26.41 50.05 -59.11
CA ILE A 6 -26.55 48.81 -58.33
C ILE A 6 -27.51 47.90 -59.09
N ARG A 7 -26.97 46.86 -59.74
CA ARG A 7 -27.76 45.74 -60.28
C ARG A 7 -28.45 44.99 -59.14
N VAL A 8 -29.73 45.27 -58.94
CA VAL A 8 -30.63 44.46 -58.11
C VAL A 8 -30.95 43.19 -58.87
N VAL A 9 -30.42 42.06 -58.39
CA VAL A 9 -30.85 40.72 -58.83
C VAL A 9 -32.28 40.53 -58.33
N SER A 10 -33.24 40.64 -59.25
CA SER A 10 -34.64 40.33 -58.99
C SER A 10 -34.80 38.82 -58.82
N MET A 11 -35.33 38.41 -57.66
CA MET A 11 -35.85 37.06 -57.48
C MET A 11 -37.05 36.89 -58.42
N PRO A 12 -37.12 35.82 -59.25
CA PRO A 12 -38.32 35.54 -59.99
C PRO A 12 -39.42 35.14 -59.00
N SER A 13 -40.54 35.87 -59.04
CA SER A 13 -41.77 35.50 -58.34
C SER A 13 -42.29 34.18 -58.91
N GLY A 14 -41.91 33.09 -58.23
CA GLY A 14 -42.40 31.75 -58.49
C GLY A 14 -43.91 31.71 -58.25
N ALA A 15 -44.68 31.81 -59.32
CA ALA A 15 -46.11 31.64 -59.36
C ALA A 15 -46.54 30.38 -58.58
N ASN A 16 -47.53 30.56 -57.70
CA ASN A 16 -48.31 29.48 -57.08
C ASN A 16 -48.92 28.56 -58.15
N LYS A 17 -48.17 27.54 -58.60
CA LYS A 17 -48.74 26.41 -59.31
C LYS A 17 -49.48 25.56 -58.29
N ARG A 18 -50.78 25.84 -58.13
CA ARG A 18 -51.73 24.90 -57.53
C ARG A 18 -51.62 23.59 -58.29
N VAL A 19 -51.05 22.57 -57.65
CA VAL A 19 -51.03 21.20 -58.16
C VAL A 19 -52.49 20.78 -58.36
N LYS A 20 -52.93 20.71 -59.62
CA LYS A 20 -54.25 20.17 -59.98
C LYS A 20 -54.19 18.66 -59.80
N ILE A 21 -54.73 18.17 -58.70
CA ILE A 21 -54.97 16.74 -58.49
C ILE A 21 -55.94 16.27 -59.59
N PRO A 22 -55.59 15.28 -60.42
CA PRO A 22 -56.51 14.77 -61.43
C PRO A 22 -57.71 14.11 -60.73
N ARG A 23 -58.92 14.62 -61.00
CA ARG A 23 -60.16 13.97 -60.56
C ARG A 23 -60.44 12.78 -61.46
N ILE A 24 -59.89 11.63 -61.11
CA ILE A 24 -60.23 10.35 -61.73
C ILE A 24 -61.68 10.02 -61.36
N LYS A 25 -62.62 10.16 -62.31
CA LYS A 25 -64.01 9.74 -62.13
C LYS A 25 -64.12 8.24 -62.38
N PHE A 26 -63.93 7.44 -61.32
CA PHE A 26 -64.29 6.02 -61.35
C PHE A 26 -65.83 5.90 -61.49
N ARG A 27 -66.32 5.48 -62.65
CA ARG A 27 -67.71 5.02 -62.83
C ARG A 27 -67.82 3.61 -62.23
N LEU A 28 -67.94 3.53 -60.91
CA LEU A 28 -68.28 2.29 -60.22
C LEU A 28 -69.73 1.92 -60.52
N SER A 29 -69.99 0.66 -60.92
CA SER A 29 -71.36 0.17 -61.08
C SER A 29 -72.10 0.23 -59.73
N GLY A 30 -73.42 0.45 -59.72
CA GLY A 30 -74.18 0.54 -58.46
C GLY A 30 -74.01 -0.66 -57.53
N LYS A 31 -73.72 -1.85 -58.09
CA LYS A 31 -73.38 -3.06 -57.34
C LYS A 31 -72.00 -2.98 -56.68
N MET A 32 -70.99 -2.40 -57.33
CA MET A 32 -69.68 -2.18 -56.72
C MET A 32 -69.73 -1.16 -55.58
N VAL A 33 -70.55 -0.11 -55.69
CA VAL A 33 -70.75 0.86 -54.60
C VAL A 33 -71.35 0.18 -53.38
N LEU A 34 -72.34 -0.71 -53.57
CA LEU A 34 -72.93 -1.50 -52.49
C LEU A 34 -71.92 -2.46 -51.84
N ILE A 35 -71.10 -3.14 -52.63
CA ILE A 35 -70.06 -4.06 -52.12
C ILE A 35 -69.01 -3.28 -51.32
N ILE A 36 -68.54 -2.14 -51.83
CA ILE A 36 -67.56 -1.30 -51.12
C ILE A 36 -68.18 -0.73 -49.84
N GLY A 37 -69.44 -0.31 -49.87
CA GLY A 37 -70.16 0.15 -48.68
C GLY A 37 -70.30 -0.95 -47.62
N ALA A 38 -70.68 -2.16 -48.04
CA ALA A 38 -70.77 -3.31 -47.14
C ALA A 38 -69.40 -3.69 -46.55
N LEU A 39 -68.35 -3.71 -47.36
CA LEU A 39 -66.99 -3.97 -46.91
C LEU A 39 -66.52 -2.89 -45.92
N ALA A 40 -66.82 -1.62 -46.18
CA ALA A 40 -66.50 -0.52 -45.28
C ALA A 40 -67.23 -0.67 -43.94
N ILE A 41 -68.51 -1.07 -43.92
CA ILE A 41 -69.25 -1.35 -42.69
C ILE A 41 -68.66 -2.54 -41.93
N ILE A 42 -68.25 -3.61 -42.62
CA ILE A 42 -67.60 -4.76 -42.00
C ILE A 42 -66.26 -4.36 -41.37
N VAL A 43 -65.43 -3.59 -42.07
CA VAL A 43 -64.15 -3.09 -41.53
C VAL A 43 -64.37 -2.15 -40.35
N LEU A 44 -65.40 -1.30 -40.41
CA LEU A 44 -65.71 -0.33 -39.36
C LEU A 44 -66.29 -1.01 -38.11
N THR A 45 -67.12 -2.03 -38.28
CA THR A 45 -67.60 -2.87 -37.18
C THR A 45 -66.48 -3.73 -36.60
N TYR A 46 -65.64 -4.35 -37.42
CA TYR A 46 -64.45 -5.08 -36.96
C TYR A 46 -63.55 -4.20 -36.09
N ASN A 47 -63.15 -3.02 -36.57
CA ASN A 47 -62.26 -2.11 -35.83
C ASN A 47 -62.90 -1.50 -34.57
N SER A 48 -64.24 -1.38 -34.54
CA SER A 48 -64.95 -0.85 -33.39
C SER A 48 -65.06 -1.90 -32.29
N PHE A 49 -65.52 -3.10 -32.64
CA PHE A 49 -65.85 -4.16 -31.68
C PHE A 49 -64.69 -5.06 -31.31
N LEU A 50 -63.68 -5.23 -32.17
CA LEU A 50 -62.52 -6.05 -31.87
C LEU A 50 -61.32 -5.14 -31.60
N LYS A 51 -60.78 -5.22 -30.38
CA LYS A 51 -59.54 -4.56 -30.00
C LYS A 51 -58.45 -5.60 -29.82
N TYR A 52 -57.32 -5.32 -30.44
CA TYR A 52 -56.14 -6.16 -30.34
C TYR A 52 -55.29 -5.71 -29.15
N VAL A 53 -54.92 -6.65 -28.29
CA VAL A 53 -53.93 -6.46 -27.23
C VAL A 53 -52.61 -7.02 -27.72
N GLU A 54 -51.56 -6.21 -27.69
CA GLU A 54 -50.25 -6.57 -28.21
C GLU A 54 -49.52 -7.61 -27.30
N PRO A 55 -48.50 -8.31 -27.81
CA PRO A 55 -47.71 -9.28 -27.02
C PRO A 55 -47.07 -8.70 -25.75
N ASN A 56 -46.70 -7.43 -25.80
CA ASN A 56 -46.04 -6.64 -24.76
C ASN A 56 -47.02 -5.85 -23.87
N GLU A 57 -48.33 -6.11 -23.94
CA GLU A 57 -49.34 -5.35 -23.20
C GLU A 57 -50.31 -6.24 -22.43
N TYR A 58 -50.82 -5.69 -21.33
CA TYR A 58 -52.00 -6.15 -20.62
C TYR A 58 -53.20 -5.30 -21.00
N GLY A 59 -54.31 -5.96 -21.34
CA GLY A 59 -55.61 -5.31 -21.53
C GLY A 59 -56.42 -5.28 -20.23
N ILE A 60 -56.90 -4.11 -19.84
CA ILE A 60 -57.85 -3.91 -18.75
C ILE A 60 -59.16 -3.37 -19.30
N LYS A 61 -60.25 -4.06 -18.98
CA LYS A 61 -61.59 -3.69 -19.44
C LYS A 61 -62.26 -2.77 -18.43
N GLN A 62 -62.64 -1.58 -18.87
CA GLN A 62 -63.49 -0.65 -18.13
C GLN A 62 -64.91 -0.67 -18.71
N VAL A 63 -65.91 -0.88 -17.86
CA VAL A 63 -67.33 -0.85 -18.23
C VAL A 63 -67.95 0.45 -17.71
N SER A 64 -68.34 1.34 -18.61
CA SER A 64 -68.92 2.65 -18.27
C SER A 64 -70.44 2.60 -18.09
N ILE A 65 -71.13 1.66 -18.74
CA ILE A 65 -72.59 1.56 -18.77
C ILE A 65 -73.02 0.12 -18.48
N GLY A 66 -73.88 -0.10 -17.48
CA GLY A 66 -74.45 -1.42 -17.13
C GLY A 66 -74.51 -1.71 -15.63
N VAL A 67 -74.89 -2.95 -15.27
CA VAL A 67 -74.94 -3.44 -13.88
C VAL A 67 -73.54 -3.72 -13.32
N HIS A 68 -72.61 -4.15 -14.18
CA HIS A 68 -71.21 -4.41 -13.85
C HIS A 68 -70.31 -3.22 -14.20
N ARG A 69 -70.69 -2.01 -13.77
CA ARG A 69 -69.92 -0.78 -13.99
C ARG A 69 -68.61 -0.81 -13.21
N GLY A 70 -67.56 -0.22 -13.78
CA GLY A 70 -66.25 -0.11 -13.17
C GLY A 70 -65.15 -0.85 -13.91
N ILE A 71 -64.00 -0.94 -13.26
CA ILE A 71 -62.80 -1.62 -13.78
C ILE A 71 -62.95 -3.10 -13.48
N GLN A 72 -62.75 -3.95 -14.48
CA GLN A 72 -62.85 -5.40 -14.32
C GLN A 72 -61.53 -5.98 -13.82
N GLU A 73 -61.60 -6.89 -12.85
CA GLU A 73 -60.43 -7.63 -12.33
C GLU A 73 -59.80 -8.57 -13.36
N LYS A 74 -60.58 -8.99 -14.36
CA LYS A 74 -60.08 -9.86 -15.42
C LYS A 74 -59.05 -9.15 -16.29
N ILE A 75 -57.82 -9.68 -16.26
CA ILE A 75 -56.71 -9.26 -17.10
C ILE A 75 -56.82 -9.96 -18.46
N TYR A 76 -56.78 -9.18 -19.54
CA TYR A 76 -56.82 -9.68 -20.91
C TYR A 76 -55.39 -9.74 -21.45
N GLY A 77 -54.93 -10.93 -21.85
CA GLY A 77 -53.63 -11.12 -22.49
C GLY A 77 -53.66 -10.84 -23.99
N THR A 78 -52.57 -11.18 -24.68
CA THR A 78 -52.39 -10.98 -26.12
C THR A 78 -53.51 -11.62 -26.96
N GLY A 79 -54.01 -10.88 -27.95
CA GLY A 79 -55.01 -11.37 -28.90
C GLY A 79 -56.15 -10.39 -29.17
N LEU A 80 -57.09 -10.81 -30.02
CA LEU A 80 -58.28 -10.04 -30.35
C LEU A 80 -59.36 -10.26 -29.29
N HIS A 81 -59.80 -9.16 -28.66
CA HIS A 81 -60.84 -9.17 -27.65
C HIS A 81 -62.06 -8.38 -28.11
N PHE A 82 -63.23 -8.96 -27.88
CA PHE A 82 -64.50 -8.31 -28.18
C PHE A 82 -64.87 -7.31 -27.08
N ILE A 83 -65.12 -6.07 -27.50
CA ILE A 83 -65.65 -5.00 -26.67
C ILE A 83 -66.89 -4.42 -27.34
N ILE A 84 -67.83 -3.94 -26.53
CA ILE A 84 -68.97 -3.17 -27.02
C ILE A 84 -68.58 -1.70 -27.00
N PRO A 85 -68.37 -1.06 -28.17
CA PRO A 85 -68.08 0.37 -28.25
C PRO A 85 -69.14 1.18 -27.49
N MET A 86 -68.78 2.34 -26.94
CA MET A 86 -69.65 3.21 -26.12
C MET A 86 -69.94 2.68 -24.69
N MET A 87 -70.07 1.37 -24.48
CA MET A 87 -70.28 0.80 -23.13
C MET A 87 -68.98 0.37 -22.45
N GLN A 88 -68.00 -0.08 -23.25
CA GLN A 88 -66.77 -0.71 -22.77
C GLN A 88 -65.56 -0.04 -23.42
N LYS A 89 -64.50 0.16 -22.63
CA LYS A 89 -63.21 0.65 -23.10
C LYS A 89 -62.11 -0.31 -22.67
N MET A 90 -61.21 -0.64 -23.59
CA MET A 90 -59.98 -1.38 -23.26
C MET A 90 -58.87 -0.37 -23.01
N HIS A 91 -58.16 -0.54 -21.90
CA HIS A 91 -56.92 0.19 -21.59
C HIS A 91 -55.75 -0.76 -21.65
N TYR A 92 -54.59 -0.23 -22.00
CA TYR A 92 -53.38 -1.01 -22.18
C TYR A 92 -52.34 -0.57 -21.14
N LEU A 93 -51.64 -1.55 -20.58
CA LEU A 93 -50.49 -1.34 -19.71
C LEU A 93 -49.34 -2.21 -20.20
N PRO A 94 -48.07 -1.75 -20.13
CA PRO A 94 -46.95 -2.55 -20.58
C PRO A 94 -46.77 -3.80 -19.70
N LYS A 95 -46.43 -4.91 -20.35
CA LYS A 95 -46.06 -6.19 -19.73
C LYS A 95 -44.55 -6.37 -19.63
N ASP A 96 -43.80 -5.70 -20.51
CA ASP A 96 -42.34 -5.78 -20.57
C ASP A 96 -41.69 -5.06 -19.37
N ILE A 97 -40.42 -5.39 -19.13
CA ILE A 97 -39.59 -4.69 -18.15
C ILE A 97 -39.41 -3.25 -18.61
N GLN A 98 -39.74 -2.33 -17.71
CA GLN A 98 -39.54 -0.90 -17.85
C GLN A 98 -38.24 -0.49 -17.16
N VAL A 99 -37.61 0.55 -17.68
CA VAL A 99 -36.35 1.09 -17.13
C VAL A 99 -36.56 2.55 -16.75
N LEU A 100 -36.36 2.85 -15.47
CA LEU A 100 -36.25 4.20 -14.94
C LEU A 100 -34.77 4.51 -14.70
N GLU A 101 -34.26 5.53 -15.37
CA GLU A 101 -32.90 6.03 -15.18
C GLU A 101 -32.90 7.38 -14.47
N LEU A 102 -32.25 7.42 -13.31
CA LEU A 102 -31.90 8.65 -12.62
C LEU A 102 -30.49 9.04 -13.06
N THR A 103 -30.34 10.07 -13.90
CA THR A 103 -29.01 10.53 -14.34
C THR A 103 -29.05 12.00 -14.77
N ASN A 104 -27.95 12.71 -14.51
CA ASN A 104 -27.72 14.05 -15.05
C ASN A 104 -27.01 14.04 -16.42
N TYR A 105 -26.64 12.86 -16.92
CA TYR A 105 -25.89 12.68 -18.16
C TYR A 105 -26.77 12.06 -19.26
N ALA A 106 -27.42 12.90 -20.06
CA ALA A 106 -28.35 12.44 -21.09
C ALA A 106 -27.74 11.51 -22.16
N GLN A 107 -26.41 11.50 -22.31
CA GLN A 107 -25.68 10.69 -23.30
C GLN A 107 -25.47 9.23 -22.87
N THR A 108 -25.56 8.93 -21.57
CA THR A 108 -25.36 7.58 -21.04
C THR A 108 -26.68 6.83 -20.85
N ALA A 109 -27.81 7.48 -21.10
CA ALA A 109 -29.14 6.92 -20.91
C ALA A 109 -29.63 6.13 -22.12
N SER A 110 -30.39 5.06 -21.86
CA SER A 110 -31.07 4.32 -22.94
C SER A 110 -32.17 5.15 -23.59
N ASP A 111 -32.28 5.09 -24.93
CA ASP A 111 -33.31 5.81 -25.70
C ASP A 111 -34.75 5.44 -25.30
N TYR A 112 -34.93 4.24 -24.73
CA TYR A 112 -36.24 3.71 -24.32
C TYR A 112 -36.53 3.86 -22.82
N ALA A 113 -35.60 4.42 -22.04
CA ALA A 113 -35.78 4.57 -20.60
C ALA A 113 -36.49 5.88 -20.24
N ARG A 114 -37.32 5.84 -19.20
CA ARG A 114 -37.81 7.05 -18.56
C ARG A 114 -36.64 7.70 -17.81
N ARG A 115 -36.40 8.98 -18.07
CA ARG A 115 -35.28 9.73 -17.48
C ARG A 115 -35.77 10.72 -16.45
N GLU A 116 -35.10 10.71 -15.30
CA GLU A 116 -35.26 11.69 -14.24
C GLU A 116 -33.88 12.16 -13.77
N LYS A 117 -33.84 13.21 -12.95
CA LYS A 117 -32.57 13.74 -12.42
C LYS A 117 -31.84 12.69 -11.59
N ALA A 118 -30.51 12.77 -11.53
CA ALA A 118 -29.72 11.91 -10.66
C ALA A 118 -30.21 12.00 -9.20
N ALA A 119 -30.10 10.90 -8.47
CA ALA A 119 -30.53 10.86 -7.07
C ALA A 119 -29.54 11.68 -6.24
N HIS A 120 -30.02 12.76 -5.63
CA HIS A 120 -29.20 13.60 -4.76
C HIS A 120 -29.27 13.07 -3.33
N ILE A 121 -28.21 12.42 -2.86
CA ILE A 121 -28.20 11.66 -1.59
C ILE A 121 -27.21 12.30 -0.62
N GLN A 122 -27.61 12.42 0.64
CA GLN A 122 -26.69 12.78 1.72
C GLN A 122 -26.13 11.50 2.35
N THR A 123 -24.81 11.38 2.41
CA THR A 123 -24.09 10.28 3.07
C THR A 123 -24.11 10.47 4.59
N SER A 124 -23.77 9.41 5.34
CA SER A 124 -23.86 9.40 6.81
C SER A 124 -22.85 10.32 7.50
N ASP A 125 -21.78 10.70 6.80
CA ASP A 125 -20.79 11.70 7.20
C ASP A 125 -21.17 13.14 6.76
N GLY A 126 -22.35 13.31 6.16
CA GLY A 126 -22.97 14.61 5.90
C GLY A 126 -22.68 15.22 4.53
N PHE A 127 -21.92 14.55 3.66
CA PHE A 127 -21.65 15.02 2.30
C PHE A 127 -22.80 14.70 1.35
N PHE A 128 -22.88 15.46 0.25
CA PHE A 128 -23.87 15.21 -0.80
C PHE A 128 -23.21 14.57 -2.01
N VAL A 129 -23.88 13.56 -2.57
CA VAL A 129 -23.47 12.83 -3.76
C VAL A 129 -24.63 12.71 -4.72
N ASP A 130 -24.37 13.01 -6.00
CA ASP A 130 -25.30 12.72 -7.08
C ASP A 130 -25.04 11.30 -7.58
N VAL A 131 -26.06 10.46 -7.55
CA VAL A 131 -25.95 9.04 -7.88
C VAL A 131 -26.79 8.71 -9.11
N ASP A 132 -26.12 8.16 -10.12
CA ASP A 132 -26.76 7.62 -11.30
C ASP A 132 -27.25 6.19 -11.03
N VAL A 133 -28.55 5.98 -11.15
CA VAL A 133 -29.21 4.71 -10.80
C VAL A 133 -30.14 4.27 -11.93
N SER A 134 -30.05 3.00 -12.32
CA SER A 134 -31.00 2.35 -13.22
C SER A 134 -31.88 1.39 -12.44
N ILE A 135 -33.18 1.53 -12.60
CA ILE A 135 -34.19 0.72 -11.91
C ILE A 135 -34.98 -0.03 -12.96
N LEU A 136 -34.90 -1.35 -12.88
CA LEU A 136 -35.64 -2.26 -13.73
C LEU A 136 -36.85 -2.73 -12.95
N TYR A 137 -38.03 -2.53 -13.52
CA TYR A 137 -39.29 -2.87 -12.86
C TYR A 137 -40.32 -3.32 -13.89
N HIS A 138 -41.32 -4.06 -13.44
CA HIS A 138 -42.44 -4.47 -14.28
C HIS A 138 -43.76 -4.43 -13.50
N ILE A 139 -44.85 -4.43 -14.26
CA ILE A 139 -46.20 -4.49 -13.69
C ILE A 139 -46.56 -5.95 -13.45
N ALA A 140 -46.65 -6.34 -12.17
CA ALA A 140 -47.06 -7.68 -11.77
C ALA A 140 -48.58 -7.82 -11.69
N ASP A 141 -49.27 -6.78 -11.22
CA ASP A 141 -50.73 -6.74 -11.07
C ASP A 141 -51.31 -5.48 -11.75
N PRO A 142 -51.68 -5.56 -13.05
CA PRO A 142 -52.16 -4.42 -13.81
C PRO A 142 -53.49 -3.88 -13.28
N TYR A 143 -54.32 -4.71 -12.64
CA TYR A 143 -55.57 -4.25 -12.03
C TYR A 143 -55.31 -3.32 -10.84
N LYS A 144 -54.37 -3.68 -9.94
CA LYS A 144 -53.98 -2.80 -8.82
C LYS A 144 -53.35 -1.50 -9.29
N VAL A 145 -52.50 -1.55 -10.31
CA VAL A 145 -51.88 -0.35 -10.89
C VAL A 145 -52.97 0.60 -11.40
N PHE A 146 -53.91 0.07 -12.19
CA PHE A 146 -54.95 0.87 -12.81
C PHE A 146 -55.95 1.45 -11.79
N THR A 147 -56.31 0.68 -10.76
CA THR A 147 -57.29 1.12 -9.74
C THR A 147 -56.70 2.06 -8.70
N LYS A 148 -55.46 1.84 -8.26
CA LYS A 148 -54.82 2.65 -7.20
C LYS A 148 -54.03 3.84 -7.72
N ILE A 149 -53.41 3.72 -8.89
CA ILE A 149 -52.60 4.80 -9.47
C ILE A 149 -53.37 5.51 -10.58
N GLY A 150 -53.89 4.75 -11.55
CA GLY A 150 -54.68 5.28 -12.66
C GLY A 150 -54.25 4.75 -14.03
N PRO A 151 -54.92 5.21 -15.11
CA PRO A 151 -54.66 4.77 -16.47
C PRO A 151 -53.38 5.34 -17.08
N GLY A 152 -52.91 4.73 -18.18
CA GLY A 152 -51.80 5.23 -18.98
C GLY A 152 -50.46 5.14 -18.24
N ASN A 153 -49.63 6.17 -18.38
CA ASN A 153 -48.26 6.18 -17.83
C ASN A 153 -48.19 6.70 -16.38
N LEU A 154 -49.33 6.88 -15.70
CA LEU A 154 -49.36 7.39 -14.33
C LEU A 154 -48.65 6.47 -13.33
N PHE A 155 -48.44 5.19 -13.66
CA PHE A 155 -47.65 4.27 -12.85
C PHE A 155 -46.17 4.72 -12.72
N GLU A 156 -45.68 5.53 -13.64
CA GLU A 156 -44.37 6.18 -13.55
C GLU A 156 -44.43 7.35 -12.56
N ASP A 157 -45.19 8.40 -12.93
CA ASP A 157 -45.19 9.71 -12.26
C ASP A 157 -45.79 9.66 -10.84
N ASN A 158 -46.78 8.79 -10.60
CA ASN A 158 -47.45 8.63 -9.29
C ASN A 158 -47.09 7.33 -8.58
N GLY A 159 -46.34 6.45 -9.25
CA GLY A 159 -45.94 5.13 -8.74
C GLY A 159 -44.48 5.09 -8.35
N ILE A 160 -43.63 4.67 -9.28
CA ILE A 160 -42.22 4.34 -9.03
C ILE A 160 -41.36 5.58 -8.78
N ILE A 161 -41.52 6.67 -9.55
CA ILE A 161 -40.66 7.87 -9.47
C ILE A 161 -40.67 8.50 -8.06
N PRO A 162 -41.83 8.85 -7.46
CA PRO A 162 -41.87 9.54 -6.16
C PRO A 162 -41.41 8.66 -4.99
N LYS A 163 -41.33 7.34 -5.18
CA LYS A 163 -40.87 6.39 -4.16
C LYS A 163 -39.40 6.04 -4.27
N THR A 164 -38.85 6.18 -5.47
CA THR A 164 -37.47 5.82 -5.78
C THR A 164 -36.47 6.66 -4.98
N GLU A 165 -36.47 7.97 -5.15
CA GLU A 165 -35.44 8.83 -4.55
C GLU A 165 -35.44 8.78 -3.01
N PRO A 166 -36.60 8.79 -2.31
CA PRO A 166 -36.63 8.59 -0.85
C PRO A 166 -36.06 7.24 -0.41
N SER A 167 -36.39 6.15 -1.10
CA SER A 167 -35.86 4.81 -0.77
C SER A 167 -34.35 4.72 -0.97
N LEU A 168 -33.84 5.33 -2.05
CA LEU A 168 -32.40 5.43 -2.30
C LEU A 168 -31.71 6.27 -1.22
N LYS A 169 -32.29 7.42 -0.83
CA LYS A 169 -31.75 8.26 0.25
C LYS A 169 -31.64 7.53 1.57
N GLU A 170 -32.66 6.77 1.94
CA GLU A 170 -32.66 6.05 3.21
C GLU A 170 -31.64 4.91 3.26
N THR A 171 -31.38 4.24 2.12
CA THR A 171 -30.51 3.06 2.09
C THR A 171 -29.06 3.40 1.72
N LEU A 172 -28.85 4.15 0.64
CA LEU A 172 -27.51 4.56 0.20
C LEU A 172 -26.95 5.69 1.07
N GLY A 173 -27.80 6.50 1.72
CA GLY A 173 -27.36 7.55 2.65
C GLY A 173 -26.76 7.02 3.95
N GLU A 174 -26.93 5.74 4.27
CA GLU A 174 -26.25 5.11 5.40
C GLU A 174 -24.73 4.94 5.17
N LEU A 175 -24.29 4.95 3.90
CA LEU A 175 -22.87 4.81 3.56
C LEU A 175 -22.12 6.10 3.85
N THR A 176 -20.91 5.95 4.38
CA THR A 176 -19.92 7.04 4.41
C THR A 176 -19.34 7.28 3.02
N THR A 177 -18.67 8.43 2.83
CA THR A 177 -17.98 8.76 1.58
C THR A 177 -17.01 7.67 1.15
N GLU A 178 -16.24 7.09 2.10
CA GLU A 178 -15.26 6.05 1.82
C GLU A 178 -15.91 4.71 1.47
N GLU A 179 -16.95 4.32 2.20
CA GLU A 179 -17.71 3.10 1.91
C GLU A 179 -18.47 3.19 0.59
N PHE A 180 -18.82 4.38 0.13
CA PHE A 180 -19.43 4.58 -1.18
C PHE A 180 -18.52 4.11 -2.32
N TYR A 181 -17.19 4.23 -2.16
CA TYR A 181 -16.20 3.69 -3.11
C TYR A 181 -16.09 2.15 -3.04
N ASN A 182 -16.60 1.50 -1.98
CA ASN A 182 -16.62 0.05 -1.84
C ASN A 182 -17.81 -0.56 -2.61
N SER A 183 -17.50 -1.21 -3.75
CA SER A 183 -18.51 -1.78 -4.65
C SER A 183 -19.44 -2.81 -3.98
N PRO A 184 -18.93 -3.82 -3.23
CA PRO A 184 -19.77 -4.74 -2.46
C PRO A 184 -20.77 -4.07 -1.50
N LEU A 185 -20.32 -3.07 -0.73
CA LEU A 185 -21.20 -2.37 0.22
C LEU A 185 -22.29 -1.59 -0.52
N ARG A 186 -21.92 -0.90 -1.61
CA ARG A 186 -22.87 -0.17 -2.45
C ARG A 186 -23.91 -1.10 -3.09
N ALA A 187 -23.47 -2.26 -3.59
CA ALA A 187 -24.37 -3.27 -4.15
C ALA A 187 -25.32 -3.85 -3.09
N ALA A 188 -24.83 -4.07 -1.86
CA ALA A 188 -25.66 -4.52 -0.75
C ALA A 188 -26.75 -3.49 -0.38
N LYS A 189 -26.40 -2.20 -0.31
CA LYS A 189 -27.37 -1.12 -0.07
C LYS A 189 -28.35 -0.94 -1.23
N ALA A 190 -27.90 -1.10 -2.47
CA ALA A 190 -28.79 -1.10 -3.64
C ALA A 190 -29.81 -2.26 -3.58
N LYS A 191 -29.39 -3.45 -3.11
CA LYS A 191 -30.31 -4.56 -2.86
C LYS A 191 -31.32 -4.25 -1.75
N ALA A 192 -30.89 -3.59 -0.68
CA ALA A 192 -31.79 -3.12 0.38
C ALA A 192 -32.80 -2.09 -0.16
N ALA A 193 -32.36 -1.16 -1.02
CA ALA A 193 -33.24 -0.20 -1.69
C ALA A 193 -34.31 -0.89 -2.55
N ARG A 194 -33.93 -1.97 -3.25
CA ARG A 194 -34.84 -2.81 -4.04
C ARG A 194 -35.89 -3.48 -3.16
N GLU A 195 -35.49 -4.02 -2.02
CA GLU A 195 -36.41 -4.69 -1.08
C GLU A 195 -37.42 -3.68 -0.51
N LYS A 196 -36.93 -2.52 -0.06
CA LYS A 196 -37.76 -1.42 0.43
C LYS A 196 -38.74 -0.90 -0.62
N LEU A 197 -38.28 -0.71 -1.87
CA LEU A 197 -39.17 -0.31 -2.97
C LEU A 197 -40.25 -1.35 -3.25
N ASN A 198 -39.90 -2.64 -3.20
CA ASN A 198 -40.89 -3.71 -3.38
C ASN A 198 -41.93 -3.69 -2.25
N ASP A 199 -41.53 -3.47 -0.99
CA ASP A 199 -42.47 -3.39 0.12
C ASP A 199 -43.45 -2.21 -0.04
N GLU A 200 -42.97 -1.05 -0.51
CA GLU A 200 -43.83 0.12 -0.74
C GLU A 200 -44.73 0.00 -1.99
N LEU A 201 -44.29 -0.72 -3.02
CA LEU A 201 -44.97 -0.80 -4.31
C LEU A 201 -45.82 -2.07 -4.50
N LYS A 202 -45.65 -3.08 -3.64
CA LYS A 202 -46.43 -4.33 -3.66
C LYS A 202 -47.93 -4.07 -3.67
N ASP A 203 -48.39 -3.12 -2.85
CA ASP A 203 -49.80 -2.75 -2.78
C ASP A 203 -50.30 -2.09 -4.06
N LYS A 204 -49.42 -1.46 -4.84
CA LYS A 204 -49.74 -0.83 -6.11
C LYS A 204 -49.62 -1.78 -7.31
N GLY A 205 -49.08 -2.99 -7.14
CA GLY A 205 -48.96 -3.99 -8.21
C GLY A 205 -47.71 -3.84 -9.09
N ILE A 206 -46.71 -3.07 -8.64
CA ILE A 206 -45.43 -2.88 -9.32
C ILE A 206 -44.35 -3.66 -8.57
N VAL A 207 -43.50 -4.38 -9.30
CA VAL A 207 -42.36 -5.11 -8.75
C VAL A 207 -41.07 -4.55 -9.33
N VAL A 208 -40.09 -4.29 -8.45
CA VAL A 208 -38.75 -3.84 -8.82
C VAL A 208 -37.82 -5.05 -8.86
N ASP A 209 -37.34 -5.38 -10.05
CA ASP A 209 -36.45 -6.51 -10.30
C ASP A 209 -35.02 -6.20 -9.85
N HIS A 210 -34.50 -5.04 -10.25
CA HIS A 210 -33.13 -4.62 -9.96
C HIS A 210 -33.01 -3.11 -9.74
N VAL A 211 -32.15 -2.75 -8.78
CA VAL A 211 -31.67 -1.38 -8.57
C VAL A 211 -30.16 -1.41 -8.78
N LEU A 212 -29.69 -0.72 -9.81
CA LEU A 212 -28.30 -0.76 -10.26
C LEU A 212 -27.67 0.63 -10.11
N VAL A 213 -26.68 0.76 -9.24
CA VAL A 213 -25.90 2.00 -9.11
C VAL A 213 -24.79 2.01 -10.14
N ARG A 214 -24.79 3.01 -11.03
CA ARG A 214 -23.88 3.10 -12.18
C ARG A 214 -22.68 4.00 -11.88
N TYR A 215 -22.96 5.28 -11.73
CA TYR A 215 -21.97 6.31 -11.48
C TYR A 215 -22.39 7.12 -10.26
N PHE A 216 -21.42 7.79 -9.64
CA PHE A 216 -21.68 8.74 -8.59
C PHE A 216 -20.68 9.87 -8.70
N LYS A 217 -21.11 11.08 -8.37
CA LYS A 217 -20.29 12.26 -8.44
C LYS A 217 -20.52 13.11 -7.19
N TYR A 218 -19.44 13.42 -6.49
CA TYR A 218 -19.42 14.47 -5.47
C TYR A 218 -19.26 15.83 -6.15
N SER A 219 -19.67 16.91 -5.48
CA SER A 219 -19.34 18.25 -5.95
C SER A 219 -17.82 18.40 -6.07
N ASP A 220 -17.34 19.19 -7.04
CA ASP A 220 -15.91 19.28 -7.31
C ASP A 220 -15.13 19.79 -6.07
N GLU A 221 -15.77 20.62 -5.24
CA GLU A 221 -15.24 21.08 -3.95
C GLU A 221 -15.09 19.93 -2.94
N ILE A 222 -16.14 19.11 -2.77
CA ILE A 222 -16.13 17.96 -1.86
C ILE A 222 -15.10 16.93 -2.32
N GLN A 223 -15.06 16.64 -3.63
CA GLN A 223 -14.11 15.70 -4.21
C GLN A 223 -12.66 16.10 -3.91
N LYS A 224 -12.33 17.38 -4.08
CA LYS A 224 -11.01 17.90 -3.74
C LYS A 224 -10.69 17.76 -2.25
N ASN A 225 -11.66 18.07 -1.38
CA ASN A 225 -11.48 17.93 0.07
C ASN A 225 -11.27 16.47 0.50
N ILE A 226 -11.97 15.51 -0.12
CA ILE A 226 -11.80 14.08 0.11
C ILE A 226 -10.39 13.64 -0.30
N GLU A 227 -9.92 14.07 -1.47
CA GLU A 227 -8.58 13.76 -1.97
C GLU A 227 -7.49 14.34 -1.07
N GLU A 228 -7.63 15.61 -0.65
CA GLU A 228 -6.71 16.25 0.28
C GLU A 228 -6.68 15.54 1.65
N LYS A 229 -7.85 15.17 2.19
CA LYS A 229 -7.94 14.41 3.44
C LYS A 229 -7.24 13.06 3.31
N LYS A 230 -7.51 12.32 2.24
CA LYS A 230 -6.89 11.01 1.97
C LYS A 230 -5.37 11.11 1.87
N LEU A 231 -4.85 12.17 1.23
CA LEU A 231 -3.41 12.41 1.15
C LEU A 231 -2.82 12.71 2.54
N LYS A 232 -3.49 13.54 3.35
CA LYS A 232 -3.07 13.83 4.73
C LYS A 232 -3.07 12.58 5.61
N ASP A 233 -4.11 11.76 5.53
CA ASP A 233 -4.19 10.51 6.28
C ASP A 233 -3.06 9.54 5.90
N GLN A 234 -2.77 9.41 4.60
CA GLN A 234 -1.62 8.64 4.11
C GLN A 234 -0.28 9.18 4.64
N LEU A 235 -0.11 10.51 4.71
CA LEU A 235 1.08 11.13 5.30
C LEU A 235 1.19 10.86 6.80
N VAL A 236 0.08 10.88 7.54
CA VAL A 236 0.05 10.53 8.97
C VAL A 236 0.49 9.08 9.17
N PHE A 237 -0.06 8.12 8.42
CA PHE A 237 0.35 6.72 8.50
C PHE A 237 1.83 6.52 8.15
N LYS A 238 2.32 7.23 7.11
CA LYS A 238 3.73 7.22 6.73
C LYS A 238 4.61 7.76 7.85
N ASN A 239 4.29 8.93 8.40
CA ASN A 239 5.06 9.55 9.49
C ASN A 239 5.06 8.69 10.75
N GLN A 240 3.94 8.02 11.08
CA GLN A 240 3.88 7.08 12.20
C GLN A 240 4.72 5.82 11.96
N ALA A 241 4.79 5.34 10.73
CA ALA A 241 5.67 4.23 10.37
C ALA A 241 7.14 4.64 10.45
N GLU A 242 7.49 5.83 9.93
CA GLU A 242 8.85 6.39 10.00
C GLU A 242 9.28 6.67 11.44
N ALA A 243 8.41 7.24 12.27
CA ALA A 243 8.70 7.47 13.69
C ALA A 243 8.97 6.15 14.44
N ARG A 244 8.18 5.10 14.16
CA ARG A 244 8.42 3.75 14.72
C ARG A 244 9.76 3.18 14.24
N ALA A 245 10.06 3.30 12.94
CA ALA A 245 11.32 2.85 12.38
C ALA A 245 12.53 3.57 13.02
N ALA A 246 12.46 4.90 13.18
CA ALA A 246 13.52 5.69 13.80
C ALA A 246 13.76 5.33 15.28
N VAL A 247 12.70 5.02 16.03
CA VAL A 247 12.83 4.55 17.42
C VAL A 247 13.52 3.19 17.48
N GLU A 248 13.16 2.24 16.61
CA GLU A 248 13.81 0.93 16.57
C GLU A 248 15.25 1.03 16.07
N GLU A 249 15.53 1.89 15.09
CA GLU A 249 16.90 2.16 14.63
C GLU A 249 17.76 2.77 15.74
N ALA A 250 17.22 3.71 16.53
CA ALA A 250 17.93 4.28 17.67
C ALA A 250 18.23 3.23 18.75
N LYS A 251 17.29 2.31 19.02
CA LYS A 251 17.52 1.17 19.94
C LYS A 251 18.59 0.23 19.41
N LEU A 252 18.52 -0.15 18.14
CA LEU A 252 19.52 -1.01 17.49
C LEU A 252 20.91 -0.38 17.59
N LYS A 253 21.04 0.89 17.23
CA LYS A 253 22.30 1.63 17.33
C LYS A 253 22.83 1.67 18.76
N LYS A 254 21.97 1.87 19.76
CA LYS A 254 22.38 1.79 21.17
C LYS A 254 22.93 0.41 21.53
N VAL A 255 22.24 -0.67 21.15
CA VAL A 255 22.67 -2.05 21.40
C VAL A 255 23.99 -2.36 20.67
N GLU A 256 24.16 -1.90 19.43
CA GLU A 256 25.42 -2.06 18.70
C GLU A 256 26.59 -1.34 19.39
N GLN A 257 26.39 -0.10 19.82
CA GLN A 257 27.43 0.65 20.54
C GLN A 257 27.76 0.01 21.89
N GLU A 258 26.76 -0.44 22.65
CA GLU A 258 26.98 -1.22 23.88
C GLU A 258 27.73 -2.52 23.59
N GLY A 259 27.39 -3.21 22.49
CA GLY A 259 28.10 -4.40 22.00
C GLY A 259 29.57 -4.13 21.68
N ILE A 260 29.87 -3.06 20.93
CA ILE A 260 31.25 -2.65 20.60
C ILE A 260 32.04 -2.33 21.87
N VAL A 261 31.46 -1.57 22.80
CA VAL A 261 32.11 -1.23 24.08
C VAL A 261 32.39 -2.50 24.87
N ASN A 262 31.41 -3.39 25.02
CA ASN A 262 31.58 -4.66 25.74
C ASN A 262 32.68 -5.53 25.12
N VAL A 263 32.70 -5.67 23.79
CA VAL A 263 33.76 -6.40 23.09
C VAL A 263 35.13 -5.76 23.34
N SER A 264 35.23 -4.43 23.26
CA SER A 264 36.50 -3.72 23.49
C SER A 264 37.02 -3.89 24.92
N VAL A 265 36.13 -3.79 25.92
CA VAL A 265 36.46 -3.99 27.34
C VAL A 265 36.92 -5.43 27.57
N GLU A 266 36.24 -6.41 26.98
CA GLU A 266 36.60 -7.81 27.15
C GLU A 266 37.93 -8.15 26.46
N MET A 267 38.21 -7.56 25.29
CA MET A 267 39.51 -7.68 24.62
C MET A 267 40.65 -7.07 25.45
N GLU A 268 40.44 -5.89 26.04
CA GLU A 268 41.45 -5.26 26.91
C GLU A 268 41.66 -6.05 28.22
N LYS A 269 40.60 -6.59 28.83
CA LYS A 269 40.74 -7.54 29.94
C LYS A 269 41.53 -8.78 29.55
N GLY A 270 41.28 -9.33 28.36
CA GLY A 270 42.03 -10.47 27.81
C GLY A 270 43.52 -10.15 27.68
N LYS A 271 43.88 -8.99 27.10
CA LYS A 271 45.27 -8.52 27.01
C LYS A 271 45.90 -8.34 28.40
N ALA A 272 45.18 -7.68 29.32
CA ALA A 272 45.65 -7.47 30.68
C ALA A 272 45.86 -8.80 31.43
N TYR A 273 44.99 -9.79 31.22
CA TYR A 273 45.13 -11.14 31.76
C TYR A 273 46.38 -11.83 31.22
N VAL A 274 46.62 -11.78 29.90
CA VAL A 274 47.82 -12.34 29.27
C VAL A 274 49.09 -11.67 29.82
N THR A 275 49.13 -10.34 29.89
CA THR A 275 50.26 -9.59 30.46
C THR A 275 50.51 -9.98 31.91
N ARG A 276 49.46 -10.07 32.73
CA ARG A 276 49.58 -10.50 34.14
C ARG A 276 50.13 -11.91 34.25
N LYS A 277 49.62 -12.85 33.45
CA LYS A 277 50.08 -14.25 33.45
C LYS A 277 51.53 -14.38 32.98
N ASN A 278 51.95 -13.59 31.99
CA ASN A 278 53.34 -13.52 31.58
C ASN A 278 54.24 -12.95 32.67
N ALA A 279 53.83 -11.87 33.35
CA ALA A 279 54.57 -11.31 34.47
C ALA A 279 54.68 -12.30 35.66
N GLU A 280 53.60 -13.00 36.00
CA GLU A 280 53.59 -14.07 37.02
C GLU A 280 54.55 -15.21 36.64
N LYS A 281 54.52 -15.66 35.37
CA LYS A 281 55.42 -16.68 34.85
C LYS A 281 56.88 -16.24 34.93
N ASP A 282 57.19 -15.01 34.52
CA ASP A 282 58.54 -14.46 34.52
C ASP A 282 59.07 -14.30 35.95
N LEU A 283 58.23 -13.85 36.88
CA LEU A 283 58.55 -13.78 38.31
C LEU A 283 58.85 -15.17 38.88
N TYR A 284 58.00 -16.15 38.57
CA TYR A 284 58.20 -17.53 39.00
C TYR A 284 59.50 -18.11 38.45
N TYR A 285 59.78 -17.89 37.16
CA TYR A 285 61.01 -18.33 36.52
C TYR A 285 62.25 -17.70 37.17
N ARG A 286 62.25 -16.37 37.37
CA ARG A 286 63.35 -15.67 38.04
C ARG A 286 63.57 -16.17 39.46
N LYS A 287 62.48 -16.42 40.21
CA LYS A 287 62.56 -17.00 41.56
C LYS A 287 63.21 -18.38 41.54
N LYS A 288 62.82 -19.25 40.61
CA LYS A 288 63.38 -20.60 40.47
C LYS A 288 64.85 -20.60 40.06
N ILE A 289 65.25 -19.70 39.15
CA ILE A 289 66.67 -19.52 38.83
C ILE A 289 67.44 -19.02 40.05
N ALA A 290 66.93 -18.01 40.75
CA ALA A 290 67.62 -17.49 41.94
C ALA A 290 67.76 -18.55 43.05
N GLU A 291 66.75 -19.40 43.26
CA GLU A 291 66.82 -20.56 44.16
C GLU A 291 67.88 -21.57 43.70
N ALA A 292 67.95 -21.87 42.41
CA ALA A 292 68.95 -22.77 41.84
C ALA A 292 70.37 -22.20 41.94
N ASP A 293 70.57 -20.94 41.59
CA ASP A 293 71.86 -20.25 41.72
C ASP A 293 72.33 -20.18 43.17
N LEU A 294 71.42 -19.94 44.11
CA LEU A 294 71.71 -19.99 45.54
C LEU A 294 72.19 -21.38 45.95
N LEU A 295 71.51 -22.44 45.52
CA LEU A 295 71.92 -23.83 45.79
C LEU A 295 73.29 -24.16 45.20
N VAL A 296 73.56 -23.76 43.95
CA VAL A 296 74.88 -23.96 43.31
C VAL A 296 75.96 -23.21 44.09
N LYS A 297 75.73 -21.95 44.45
CA LYS A 297 76.68 -21.16 45.25
C LYS A 297 76.93 -21.75 46.63
N LEU A 298 75.89 -22.26 47.30
CA LEU A 298 76.04 -22.96 48.58
C LEU A 298 76.85 -24.25 48.42
N ALA A 299 76.59 -25.03 47.37
CA ALA A 299 77.36 -26.24 47.07
C ALA A 299 78.82 -25.93 46.73
N ASP A 300 79.10 -24.87 45.97
CA ASP A 300 80.46 -24.41 45.69
C ASP A 300 81.17 -23.89 46.93
N ALA A 301 80.48 -23.12 47.78
CA ALA A 301 81.00 -22.68 49.06
C ALA A 301 81.35 -23.88 49.97
N GLU A 302 80.49 -24.89 50.04
CA GLU A 302 80.73 -26.12 50.80
C GLU A 302 81.87 -26.95 50.23
N LYS A 303 81.96 -27.07 48.90
CA LYS A 303 83.10 -27.68 48.21
C LYS A 303 84.41 -26.99 48.56
N VAL A 304 84.45 -25.65 48.55
CA VAL A 304 85.62 -24.87 48.95
C VAL A 304 85.94 -25.08 50.43
N ARG A 305 84.92 -25.11 51.30
CA ARG A 305 85.07 -25.40 52.74
C ARG A 305 85.72 -26.78 52.96
N LEU A 306 85.19 -27.83 52.33
CA LEU A 306 85.72 -29.19 52.39
C LEU A 306 87.14 -29.29 51.80
N LYS A 307 87.42 -28.60 50.69
CA LYS A 307 88.78 -28.54 50.11
C LYS A 307 89.76 -27.88 51.08
N ASN A 308 89.37 -26.77 51.70
CA ASN A 308 90.18 -26.08 52.70
C ASN A 308 90.40 -26.93 53.95
N GLU A 309 89.41 -27.71 54.37
CA GLU A 309 89.52 -28.67 55.48
C GLU A 309 90.47 -29.81 55.15
N ALA A 310 90.38 -30.40 53.95
CA ALA A 310 91.30 -31.43 53.47
C ALA A 310 92.75 -30.90 53.37
N LEU A 311 92.94 -29.66 52.91
CA LEU A 311 94.23 -28.97 52.86
C LEU A 311 94.81 -28.60 54.23
N LYS A 312 94.08 -28.81 55.33
CA LYS A 312 94.60 -28.68 56.71
C LYS A 312 94.97 -30.03 57.35
N GLY A 313 94.72 -31.15 56.66
CA GLY A 313 95.00 -32.50 57.17
C GLY A 313 96.49 -32.86 57.17
N LYS A 314 96.82 -34.05 57.70
CA LYS A 314 98.20 -34.59 57.87
C LYS A 314 99.05 -34.68 56.58
N GLY A 315 98.45 -34.51 55.39
CA GLY A 315 99.14 -34.49 54.10
C GLY A 315 99.50 -33.09 53.56
N ALA A 316 99.04 -32.01 54.20
CA ALA A 316 99.17 -30.64 53.72
C ALA A 316 100.61 -30.16 53.62
N GLU A 317 101.42 -30.38 54.66
CA GLU A 317 102.83 -29.94 54.73
C GLU A 317 103.67 -30.55 53.61
N ARG A 318 103.46 -31.83 53.29
CA ARG A 318 104.16 -32.51 52.18
C ARG A 318 103.79 -31.93 50.82
N MET A 319 102.53 -31.58 50.62
CA MET A 319 102.03 -31.01 49.36
C MET A 319 102.54 -29.58 49.15
N VAL A 320 102.57 -28.77 50.22
CA VAL A 320 103.20 -27.44 50.21
C VAL A 320 104.70 -27.56 49.90
N GLY A 321 105.41 -28.50 50.51
CA GLY A 321 106.82 -28.76 50.21
C GLY A 321 107.09 -29.14 48.75
N LEU A 322 106.24 -29.99 48.14
CA LEU A 322 106.32 -30.35 46.72
C LEU A 322 106.05 -29.15 45.79
N LYS A 323 105.03 -28.33 46.08
CA LYS A 323 104.76 -27.10 45.32
C LYS A 323 105.88 -26.08 45.44
N MET A 324 106.47 -25.95 46.63
CA MET A 324 107.63 -25.08 46.84
C MET A 324 108.85 -25.59 46.07
N ALA A 325 109.09 -26.91 46.02
CA ALA A 325 110.14 -27.50 45.20
C ALA A 325 109.93 -27.25 43.70
N GLU A 326 108.69 -27.27 43.20
CA GLU A 326 108.34 -26.86 41.82
C GLU A 326 108.71 -25.41 41.54
N VAL A 327 108.41 -24.49 42.46
CA VAL A 327 108.78 -23.07 42.36
C VAL A 327 110.30 -22.88 42.41
N TYR A 328 111.00 -23.59 43.30
CA TYR A 328 112.47 -23.54 43.39
C TYR A 328 113.17 -24.03 42.13
N LYS A 329 112.56 -24.94 41.36
CA LYS A 329 113.14 -25.48 40.13
C LYS A 329 113.27 -24.46 38.99
N GLY A 330 112.53 -23.35 39.05
CA GLY A 330 112.49 -22.31 38.02
C GLY A 330 113.33 -21.06 38.33
N MET A 331 114.10 -21.05 39.42
CA MET A 331 114.94 -19.89 39.77
C MET A 331 116.39 -20.12 39.38
N ASP A 332 116.90 -19.29 38.46
CA ASP A 332 118.35 -19.17 38.20
C ASP A 332 119.00 -18.37 39.33
N ILE A 333 119.88 -19.01 40.08
CA ILE A 333 120.61 -18.38 41.19
C ILE A 333 121.75 -17.55 40.59
N ILE A 334 121.62 -16.21 40.59
CA ILE A 334 122.71 -15.29 40.25
C ILE A 334 123.47 -14.97 41.55
N ILE A 335 124.71 -15.43 41.66
CA ILE A 335 125.62 -15.10 42.77
C ILE A 335 126.43 -13.86 42.37
N LEU A 336 126.16 -12.71 43.00
CA LEU A 336 126.92 -11.47 42.82
C LEU A 336 128.00 -11.37 43.92
N PRO A 337 129.30 -11.41 43.58
CA PRO A 337 130.38 -11.20 44.56
C PRO A 337 130.47 -9.71 44.97
N SER A 338 130.57 -9.48 46.28
CA SER A 338 130.49 -8.15 46.93
C SER A 338 131.82 -7.39 47.05
N ASP A 339 132.98 -7.99 46.74
CA ASP A 339 134.30 -7.37 46.97
C ASP A 339 135.30 -7.58 45.81
N GLY A 340 136.02 -6.51 45.44
CA GLY A 340 137.03 -6.46 44.37
C GLY A 340 136.87 -5.21 43.48
N PRO A 341 137.84 -4.88 42.58
CA PRO A 341 137.79 -3.69 41.72
C PRO A 341 136.56 -3.62 40.78
N SER A 342 135.77 -4.69 40.72
CA SER A 342 134.54 -4.84 39.93
C SER A 342 133.36 -5.36 40.77
N GLY A 343 133.44 -5.27 42.10
CA GLY A 343 132.38 -5.67 43.04
C GLY A 343 131.25 -4.65 43.10
N VAL A 344 130.01 -5.12 43.13
CA VAL A 344 128.82 -4.27 43.20
C VAL A 344 128.42 -4.09 44.65
N ASN A 345 128.64 -2.90 45.20
CA ASN A 345 128.09 -2.51 46.50
C ASN A 345 126.74 -1.79 46.28
N PRO A 346 125.59 -2.42 46.62
CA PRO A 346 124.28 -1.82 46.41
C PRO A 346 123.98 -0.60 47.31
N LEU A 347 124.90 -0.21 48.20
CA LEU A 347 124.78 1.00 49.03
C LEU A 347 125.62 2.20 48.52
N ASP A 348 126.48 1.99 47.53
CA ASP A 348 127.30 3.05 46.91
C ASP A 348 126.69 3.49 45.57
N LEU A 349 125.80 4.49 45.65
CA LEU A 349 124.98 4.94 44.52
C LEU A 349 125.83 5.58 43.41
N ASP A 350 126.89 6.29 43.75
CA ASP A 350 127.73 6.99 42.76
C ASP A 350 128.55 6.02 41.91
N ASN A 351 129.07 4.95 42.53
CA ASN A 351 129.82 3.92 41.81
C ASN A 351 128.88 3.02 40.96
N ALA A 352 127.68 2.72 41.47
CA ALA A 352 126.66 2.01 40.71
C ALA A 352 126.20 2.81 39.48
N LEU A 353 126.05 4.13 39.57
CA LEU A 353 125.66 4.98 38.44
C LEU A 353 126.72 5.04 37.32
N ASN A 354 128.01 4.96 37.66
CA ASN A 354 129.10 4.87 36.69
C ASN A 354 129.20 3.48 36.03
N LEU A 355 128.96 2.39 36.78
CA LEU A 355 129.05 1.02 36.26
C LEU A 355 127.96 0.69 35.21
N PHE A 356 126.80 1.34 35.32
CA PHE A 356 125.68 1.17 34.39
C PHE A 356 125.59 2.25 33.30
N ASP A 357 126.65 3.06 33.12
CA ASP A 357 126.84 4.02 32.02
C ASP A 357 125.61 4.94 31.77
N VAL A 358 125.00 5.41 32.85
CA VAL A 358 123.79 6.25 32.79
C VAL A 358 124.20 7.70 32.53
N ARG A 359 124.17 8.11 31.26
CA ARG A 359 124.40 9.50 30.84
C ARG A 359 123.42 10.45 31.56
N LYS A 360 123.94 11.43 32.30
CA LYS A 360 123.19 12.65 32.68
C LYS A 360 122.97 13.47 31.41
N GLY A 361 121.84 13.26 30.75
CA GLY A 361 121.55 13.82 29.44
C GLY A 361 120.14 14.39 29.33
N GLY A 362 119.91 15.51 30.00
CA GLY A 362 118.89 16.50 29.64
C GLY A 362 119.57 17.74 29.04
N ALA A 363 120.11 17.61 27.83
CA ALA A 363 120.40 18.69 26.88
C ALA A 363 120.59 18.04 25.49
N LYS A 364 119.57 18.25 24.63
CA LYS A 364 119.40 17.93 23.20
C LYS A 364 120.15 16.74 22.58
#